data_AF-A0A7S0PXX1-F1
#
_entry.id   AF-A0A7S0PXX1-F1
#
_cell.length_a   1.000
_cell.length_b   1.000
_cell.length_c   1.000
_cell.angle_alpha   90.00
_cell.angle_beta   90.00
_cell.angle_gamma   90.00
#
_symmetry.space_group_name_H-M   'P 1'
#
loop_
_entity.id
_entity.type
_entity.pdbx_description
1 polymer ?
#
loop_
_entity_poly.entity_id
_entity_poly.type
_entity_poly.pdbx_seq_one_letter_code
_entity_poly.pdbx_strand_id
1 'polypeptide(L)'
;EKFNSTSFGFLSAFDRDDVYLMLVLPPGTAGDWIAYAGVNTRLSVYNGDTWSRSVSAHVHELGHNLGLAHSGDRRGEGESEYGDVSGMMGFSYSDDDAPQMCFNAAKSWQLGWYSDRHAEYLSGSGRRQYQLVGLSDYEASTANHVLVLKITGVAKDYYLAYNRARGINRGTQGAADQVTVVERPPGGGYAQSWLVAQLSPGGSYPISGTEMVAEVADIGKDEPRVATVVVRLVSSSLTPSPPSPSPPSPSPPPPSP
;
A
#
# COMPACT_ATOMS: atom_id res chain seq x y z
N GLU A 1 7.29 -27.72 -20.89
CA GLU A 1 8.06 -28.57 -19.95
C GLU A 1 8.40 -27.73 -18.73
N LYS A 2 8.17 -28.25 -17.52
CA LYS A 2 8.55 -27.56 -16.28
C LYS A 2 10.06 -27.65 -16.13
N PHE A 3 10.75 -26.52 -16.03
CA PHE A 3 12.19 -26.47 -15.79
C PHE A 3 12.51 -27.25 -14.50
N ASN A 4 13.25 -28.35 -14.62
CA ASN A 4 13.75 -29.13 -13.50
C ASN A 4 15.13 -28.59 -13.13
N SER A 5 15.27 -28.05 -11.92
CA SER A 5 16.46 -27.33 -11.42
C SER A 5 17.68 -28.22 -11.18
N THR A 6 17.60 -29.53 -11.42
CA THR A 6 18.66 -30.49 -11.07
C THR A 6 19.82 -30.61 -12.07
N SER A 7 19.85 -29.86 -13.18
CA SER A 7 20.87 -30.02 -14.23
C SER A 7 21.98 -28.96 -14.28
N PHE A 8 21.98 -27.95 -13.41
CA PHE A 8 23.12 -27.03 -13.30
C PHE A 8 24.20 -27.61 -12.39
N GLY A 9 25.25 -28.19 -13.00
CA GLY A 9 26.37 -28.89 -12.36
C GLY A 9 27.33 -28.04 -11.51
N PHE A 10 26.83 -27.06 -10.75
CA PHE A 10 27.61 -26.15 -9.89
C PHE A 10 26.99 -25.95 -8.50
N LEU A 11 26.31 -26.98 -7.95
CA LEU A 11 25.42 -26.86 -6.79
C LEU A 11 26.06 -26.36 -5.48
N SER A 12 27.36 -26.60 -5.23
CA SER A 12 27.96 -26.22 -3.94
C SER A 12 28.13 -24.70 -3.74
N ALA A 13 28.09 -23.90 -4.82
CA ALA A 13 28.16 -22.44 -4.74
C ALA A 13 26.79 -21.80 -4.48
N PHE A 14 25.70 -22.51 -4.77
CA PHE A 14 24.31 -22.04 -4.65
C PHE A 14 23.59 -22.59 -3.40
N ASP A 15 24.27 -23.43 -2.62
CA ASP A 15 23.76 -24.03 -1.38
C ASP A 15 23.86 -23.09 -0.16
N ARG A 16 24.08 -21.79 -0.37
CA ARG A 16 24.02 -20.80 0.71
C ARG A 16 22.65 -20.14 0.77
N ASP A 17 22.19 -19.91 1.99
CA ASP A 17 20.87 -19.34 2.28
C ASP A 17 20.72 -17.87 1.87
N ASP A 18 21.79 -17.21 1.45
CA ASP A 18 21.88 -15.80 1.07
C ASP A 18 21.95 -15.57 -0.45
N VAL A 19 21.76 -16.60 -1.28
CA VAL A 19 21.85 -16.47 -2.74
C VAL A 19 20.50 -16.11 -3.36
N TYR A 20 20.48 -15.03 -4.13
CA TYR A 20 19.40 -14.67 -5.05
C TYR A 20 19.78 -15.07 -6.48
N LEU A 21 18.94 -15.87 -7.14
CA LEU A 21 19.18 -16.39 -8.49
C LEU A 21 18.29 -15.68 -9.51
N MET A 22 18.92 -14.91 -10.40
CA MET A 22 18.26 -14.27 -11.53
C MET A 22 18.57 -15.05 -12.81
N LEU A 23 17.52 -15.53 -13.49
CA LEU A 23 17.63 -16.17 -14.80
C LEU A 23 17.05 -15.24 -15.87
N VAL A 24 17.89 -14.80 -16.82
CA VAL A 24 17.44 -13.97 -17.94
C VAL A 24 17.29 -14.86 -19.17
N LEU A 25 16.07 -14.95 -19.70
CA LEU A 25 15.78 -15.73 -20.90
C LEU A 25 15.70 -14.80 -22.12
N PRO A 26 16.11 -15.26 -23.33
CA PRO A 26 15.95 -14.48 -24.55
C PRO A 26 14.47 -14.12 -24.81
N PRO A 27 14.19 -12.95 -25.43
CA PRO A 27 12.83 -12.59 -25.84
C PRO A 27 12.15 -13.69 -26.67
N GLY A 28 10.85 -13.89 -26.47
CA GLY A 28 10.02 -14.79 -27.27
C GLY A 28 10.02 -16.26 -26.83
N THR A 29 10.72 -16.62 -25.75
CA THR A 29 10.54 -17.93 -25.12
C THR A 29 9.14 -18.00 -24.51
N ALA A 30 8.20 -18.77 -25.08
CA ALA A 30 6.85 -18.98 -24.54
C ALA A 30 5.91 -17.74 -24.48
N GLY A 31 6.00 -16.84 -25.46
CA GLY A 31 5.03 -15.74 -25.65
C GLY A 31 5.33 -14.48 -24.83
N ASP A 32 4.30 -13.66 -24.61
CA ASP A 32 4.40 -12.30 -24.06
C ASP A 32 4.27 -12.28 -22.52
N TRP A 33 5.25 -12.87 -21.82
CA TRP A 33 5.38 -12.74 -20.35
C TRP A 33 6.42 -11.69 -19.97
N ILE A 34 6.35 -11.19 -18.74
CA ILE A 34 7.23 -10.13 -18.23
C ILE A 34 8.37 -10.73 -17.39
N ALA A 35 8.01 -11.29 -16.25
CA ALA A 35 8.88 -11.96 -15.29
C ALA A 35 8.03 -12.90 -14.43
N TYR A 36 8.67 -13.80 -13.68
CA TYR A 36 8.01 -14.61 -12.65
C TYR A 36 9.02 -15.12 -11.61
N ALA A 37 8.53 -15.36 -10.41
CA ALA A 37 9.31 -15.90 -9.31
C ALA A 37 8.54 -16.98 -8.54
N GLY A 38 9.30 -17.89 -7.92
CA GLY A 38 8.72 -18.83 -6.98
C GLY A 38 8.44 -18.16 -5.63
N VAL A 39 7.29 -18.46 -5.03
CA VAL A 39 6.93 -17.98 -3.70
C VAL A 39 7.76 -18.67 -2.62
N ASN A 40 8.39 -17.91 -1.73
CA ASN A 40 9.33 -18.45 -0.72
C ASN A 40 10.46 -19.27 -1.36
N THR A 41 10.99 -18.80 -2.48
CA THR A 41 12.12 -19.41 -3.19
C THR A 41 13.21 -18.38 -3.44
N ARG A 42 14.29 -18.78 -4.12
CA ARG A 42 15.43 -17.90 -4.47
C ARG A 42 15.47 -17.52 -5.95
N LEU A 43 14.54 -18.04 -6.76
CA LEU A 43 14.58 -17.93 -8.21
C LEU A 43 13.59 -16.89 -8.70
N SER A 44 14.11 -15.98 -9.52
CA SER A 44 13.36 -15.06 -10.37
C SER A 44 13.81 -15.22 -11.81
N VAL A 45 12.85 -15.17 -12.74
CA VAL A 45 13.09 -15.35 -14.17
C VAL A 45 12.55 -14.14 -14.92
N TYR A 46 13.33 -13.59 -15.85
CA TYR A 46 13.04 -12.34 -16.57
C TYR A 46 13.03 -12.57 -18.08
N ASN A 47 12.06 -11.96 -18.77
CA ASN A 47 11.94 -12.05 -20.22
C ASN A 47 12.70 -10.93 -20.92
N GLY A 48 13.79 -11.30 -21.57
CA GLY A 48 14.56 -10.40 -22.41
C GLY A 48 15.27 -9.29 -21.64
N ASP A 49 15.95 -8.43 -22.42
CA ASP A 49 16.76 -7.34 -21.88
C ASP A 49 15.92 -6.32 -21.11
N THR A 50 14.74 -5.95 -21.63
CA THR A 50 13.85 -4.93 -21.04
C THR A 50 13.51 -5.22 -19.58
N TRP A 51 12.96 -6.40 -19.28
CA TRP A 51 12.49 -6.70 -17.92
C TRP A 51 13.62 -7.14 -16.99
N SER A 52 14.74 -7.63 -17.55
CA SER A 52 15.96 -7.92 -16.78
C SER A 52 16.74 -6.68 -16.34
N ARG A 53 16.31 -5.49 -16.76
CA ARG A 53 16.89 -4.19 -16.37
C ARG A 53 15.91 -3.35 -15.55
N SER A 54 14.66 -3.79 -15.47
CA SER A 54 13.62 -3.10 -14.70
C SER A 54 13.82 -3.31 -13.20
N VAL A 55 14.17 -2.25 -12.47
CA VAL A 55 14.19 -2.28 -10.99
C VAL A 55 12.82 -2.65 -10.42
N SER A 56 11.74 -2.24 -11.09
CA SER A 56 10.38 -2.56 -10.69
C SER A 56 10.11 -4.07 -10.76
N ALA A 57 10.45 -4.73 -11.87
CA ALA A 57 10.33 -6.17 -12.00
C ALA A 57 11.26 -6.90 -11.02
N HIS A 58 12.50 -6.43 -10.84
CA HIS A 58 13.42 -7.03 -9.87
C HIS A 58 12.85 -7.04 -8.45
N VAL A 59 12.35 -5.91 -7.96
CA VAL A 59 11.80 -5.81 -6.60
C VAL A 59 10.47 -6.55 -6.47
N HIS A 60 9.65 -6.59 -7.53
CA HIS A 60 8.40 -7.37 -7.56
C HIS A 60 8.67 -8.87 -7.39
N GLU A 61 9.56 -9.42 -8.23
CA GLU A 61 9.89 -10.86 -8.18
C GLU A 61 10.64 -11.23 -6.90
N LEU A 62 11.53 -10.36 -6.41
CA LEU A 62 12.13 -10.51 -5.09
C LEU A 62 11.06 -10.55 -3.98
N GLY A 63 10.00 -9.75 -4.11
CA GLY A 63 8.87 -9.80 -3.18
C GLY A 63 8.21 -11.18 -3.14
N HIS A 64 7.99 -11.83 -4.29
CA HIS A 64 7.49 -13.21 -4.33
C HIS A 64 8.45 -14.19 -3.65
N ASN A 65 9.76 -14.07 -3.92
CA ASN A 65 10.78 -14.86 -3.24
C ASN A 65 10.74 -14.69 -1.70
N LEU A 66 10.36 -13.50 -1.21
CA LEU A 66 10.14 -13.20 0.21
C LEU A 66 8.73 -13.55 0.73
N GLY A 67 7.90 -14.23 -0.07
CA GLY A 67 6.58 -14.69 0.35
C GLY A 67 5.47 -13.65 0.23
N LEU A 68 5.68 -12.57 -0.51
CA LEU A 68 4.67 -11.54 -0.76
C LEU A 68 3.78 -11.92 -1.94
N ALA A 69 2.47 -11.79 -1.78
CA ALA A 69 1.52 -11.81 -2.91
C ALA A 69 1.43 -10.42 -3.56
N HIS A 70 0.66 -10.28 -4.64
CA HIS A 70 0.45 -8.99 -5.30
C HIS A 70 -0.24 -7.94 -4.40
N SER A 71 -0.18 -6.71 -4.86
CA SER A 71 -0.90 -5.56 -4.33
C SER A 71 -1.83 -5.00 -5.40
N GLY A 72 -3.13 -5.07 -5.14
CA GLY A 72 -4.14 -4.56 -6.06
C GLY A 72 -4.73 -3.24 -5.62
N ASP A 73 -5.60 -2.67 -6.45
CA ASP A 73 -6.35 -1.45 -6.17
C ASP A 73 -7.86 -1.73 -6.25
N ARG A 74 -8.61 -1.24 -5.25
CA ARG A 74 -10.08 -1.34 -5.12
C ARG A 74 -10.76 0.01 -4.90
N ARG A 75 -10.08 1.11 -5.22
CA ARG A 75 -10.61 2.48 -5.11
C ARG A 75 -11.54 2.85 -6.27
N GLY A 76 -11.36 2.19 -7.43
CA GLY A 76 -12.15 2.40 -8.64
C GLY A 76 -13.30 1.40 -8.81
N GLU A 77 -13.90 1.39 -9.99
CA GLU A 77 -14.91 0.38 -10.35
C GLU A 77 -14.24 -0.96 -10.62
N GLY A 78 -14.45 -1.90 -9.69
CA GLY A 78 -13.90 -3.25 -9.78
C GLY A 78 -12.55 -3.41 -9.06
N GLU A 79 -11.95 -4.58 -9.24
CA GLU A 79 -10.70 -4.96 -8.59
C GLU A 79 -9.61 -5.11 -9.66
N SER A 80 -8.48 -4.43 -9.48
CA SER A 80 -7.29 -4.63 -10.32
C SER A 80 -6.21 -5.30 -9.48
N GLU A 81 -5.91 -6.58 -9.77
CA GLU A 81 -4.97 -7.39 -9.00
C GLU A 81 -3.57 -6.75 -8.86
N TYR A 82 -3.14 -6.01 -9.88
CA TYR A 82 -1.86 -5.30 -9.93
C TYR A 82 -2.04 -3.78 -9.87
N GLY A 83 -3.24 -3.30 -9.53
CA GLY A 83 -3.60 -1.88 -9.66
C GLY A 83 -2.89 -0.96 -8.66
N ASP A 84 -2.24 -1.49 -7.62
CA ASP A 84 -1.55 -0.67 -6.63
C ASP A 84 -0.28 -0.06 -7.23
N VAL A 85 -0.37 1.20 -7.64
CA VAL A 85 0.78 1.97 -8.14
C VAL A 85 1.52 2.73 -7.03
N SER A 86 1.19 2.49 -5.76
CA SER A 86 1.86 3.10 -4.60
C SER A 86 3.00 2.25 -4.04
N GLY A 87 3.19 1.02 -4.51
CA GLY A 87 4.30 0.17 -4.10
C GLY A 87 4.61 -0.99 -5.05
N MET A 88 5.77 -1.63 -4.84
CA MET A 88 6.39 -2.53 -5.82
C MET A 88 5.67 -3.86 -6.08
N MET A 89 4.78 -4.31 -5.20
CA MET A 89 4.02 -5.55 -5.41
C MET A 89 2.77 -5.37 -6.27
N GLY A 90 2.48 -4.16 -6.76
CA GLY A 90 1.39 -3.92 -7.70
C GLY A 90 1.89 -3.84 -9.14
N PHE A 91 1.67 -2.70 -9.79
CA PHE A 91 1.98 -2.55 -11.21
C PHE A 91 3.50 -2.55 -11.43
N SER A 92 3.95 -3.25 -12.49
CA SER A 92 5.36 -3.31 -12.88
C SER A 92 5.66 -2.40 -14.07
N TYR A 93 6.79 -1.71 -14.01
CA TYR A 93 7.21 -0.73 -15.02
C TYR A 93 8.46 -1.21 -15.75
N SER A 94 8.55 -0.99 -17.06
CA SER A 94 9.65 -1.49 -17.90
C SER A 94 10.89 -0.59 -17.91
N ASP A 95 10.83 0.57 -17.23
CA ASP A 95 11.90 1.55 -17.23
C ASP A 95 13.18 1.02 -16.58
N ASP A 96 14.33 1.41 -17.15
CA ASP A 96 15.64 1.12 -16.57
C ASP A 96 15.84 1.97 -15.30
N ASP A 97 16.26 1.34 -14.20
CA ASP A 97 16.49 1.97 -12.88
C ASP A 97 15.32 2.77 -12.27
N ALA A 98 14.11 2.65 -12.80
CA ALA A 98 12.92 3.37 -12.36
C ALA A 98 11.63 2.51 -12.41
N PRO A 99 10.55 2.95 -11.73
CA PRO A 99 10.53 3.96 -10.68
C PRO A 99 11.16 3.46 -9.36
N GLN A 100 11.59 4.38 -8.52
CA GLN A 100 11.99 4.07 -7.14
C GLN A 100 10.79 4.12 -6.21
N MET A 101 10.33 2.95 -5.84
CA MET A 101 9.18 2.73 -4.97
C MET A 101 9.55 1.66 -3.95
N CYS A 102 8.93 1.74 -2.79
CA CYS A 102 9.07 0.76 -1.75
C CYS A 102 7.90 -0.23 -1.76
N PHE A 103 7.94 -1.24 -0.90
CA PHE A 103 6.76 -2.04 -0.63
C PHE A 103 5.71 -1.24 0.16
N ASN A 104 4.43 -1.53 -0.06
CA ASN A 104 3.37 -0.89 0.71
C ASN A 104 3.36 -1.34 2.19
N ALA A 105 2.51 -0.70 2.99
CA ALA A 105 2.44 -0.90 4.44
C ALA A 105 2.20 -2.37 4.85
N ALA A 106 1.29 -3.07 4.16
CA ALA A 106 0.94 -4.45 4.49
C ALA A 106 2.11 -5.42 4.24
N LYS A 107 2.87 -5.21 3.15
CA LYS A 107 4.04 -6.01 2.81
C LYS A 107 5.20 -5.75 3.77
N SER A 108 5.49 -4.47 4.07
CA SER A 108 6.52 -4.10 5.06
C SER A 108 6.23 -4.72 6.43
N TRP A 109 4.96 -4.71 6.85
CA TRP A 109 4.54 -5.38 8.09
C TRP A 109 4.76 -6.89 8.04
N GLN A 110 4.37 -7.56 6.95
CA GLN A 110 4.53 -9.01 6.78
C GLN A 110 5.99 -9.44 6.92
N LEU A 111 6.93 -8.64 6.39
CA LEU A 111 8.36 -8.92 6.47
C LEU A 111 8.97 -8.59 7.84
N GLY A 112 8.20 -7.97 8.75
CA GLY A 112 8.71 -7.48 10.04
C GLY A 112 9.68 -6.31 9.92
N TRP A 113 9.77 -5.70 8.73
CA TRP A 113 10.64 -4.55 8.48
C TRP A 113 10.14 -3.34 9.26
N TYR A 114 11.05 -2.60 9.90
CA TYR A 114 10.73 -1.42 10.71
C TYR A 114 9.78 -1.72 11.89
N SER A 115 9.89 -2.93 12.45
CA SER A 115 9.04 -3.39 13.55
C SER A 115 9.14 -2.53 14.82
N ASP A 116 10.25 -1.82 15.01
CA ASP A 116 10.45 -0.83 16.07
C ASP A 116 9.74 0.51 15.82
N ARG A 117 9.09 0.67 14.65
CA ARG A 117 8.20 1.79 14.28
C ARG A 117 6.80 1.30 13.90
N HIS A 118 6.44 0.08 14.28
CA HIS A 118 5.08 -0.41 14.14
C HIS A 118 4.19 0.08 15.28
N ALA A 119 2.94 0.37 14.96
CA ALA A 119 1.89 0.54 15.96
C ALA A 119 0.68 -0.30 15.60
N GLU A 120 -0.02 -0.78 16.61
CA GLU A 120 -1.27 -1.49 16.45
C GLU A 120 -2.42 -0.71 17.12
N TYR A 121 -3.57 -0.69 16.45
CA TYR A 121 -4.84 -0.21 16.97
C TYR A 121 -5.84 -1.36 16.94
N LEU A 122 -6.29 -1.79 18.11
CA LEU A 122 -7.36 -2.78 18.22
C LEU A 122 -8.73 -2.08 18.11
N SER A 123 -9.62 -2.62 17.27
CA SER A 123 -11.01 -2.16 17.17
C SER A 123 -11.66 -1.97 18.54
N GLY A 124 -12.34 -0.84 18.74
CA GLY A 124 -12.95 -0.48 20.03
C GLY A 124 -12.02 0.21 21.03
N SER A 125 -10.75 0.47 20.70
CA SER A 125 -9.79 1.17 21.60
C SER A 125 -10.09 2.66 21.84
N GLY A 126 -11.19 3.18 21.29
CA GLY A 126 -11.58 4.58 21.37
C GLY A 126 -10.68 5.49 20.52
N ARG A 127 -10.78 6.81 20.69
CA ARG A 127 -9.99 7.76 19.92
C ARG A 127 -8.48 7.58 20.19
N ARG A 128 -7.69 7.48 19.13
CA ARG A 128 -6.21 7.47 19.17
C ARG A 128 -5.64 8.34 18.05
N GLN A 129 -4.46 8.88 18.28
CA GLN A 129 -3.71 9.68 17.31
C GLN A 129 -2.32 9.09 17.14
N TYR A 130 -1.81 9.11 15.91
CA TYR A 130 -0.52 8.59 15.50
C TYR A 130 0.20 9.59 14.60
N GLN A 131 1.52 9.65 14.75
CA GLN A 131 2.40 10.48 13.92
C GLN A 131 3.11 9.58 12.91
N LEU A 132 2.56 9.49 11.69
CA LEU A 132 3.11 8.62 10.64
C LEU A 132 4.29 9.29 9.93
N VAL A 133 5.46 8.65 9.94
CA VAL A 133 6.64 9.08 9.19
C VAL A 133 6.78 8.23 7.92
N GLY A 134 7.27 8.84 6.84
CA GLY A 134 7.52 8.10 5.60
C GLY A 134 8.78 7.24 5.70
N LEU A 135 8.81 6.13 4.95
CA LEU A 135 9.93 5.20 4.97
C LEU A 135 11.28 5.88 4.64
N SER A 136 11.30 6.78 3.67
CA SER A 136 12.52 7.51 3.28
C SER A 136 13.07 8.43 4.38
N ASP A 137 12.31 8.65 5.44
CA ASP A 137 12.67 9.47 6.60
C ASP A 137 12.86 8.62 7.87
N TYR A 138 12.95 7.29 7.75
CA TYR A 138 13.13 6.35 8.86
C TYR A 138 14.31 6.70 9.76
N GLU A 139 15.49 6.97 9.19
CA GLU A 139 16.71 7.34 9.93
C GLU A 139 16.56 8.66 10.71
N ALA A 140 15.73 9.59 10.20
CA ALA A 140 15.44 10.85 10.88
C ALA A 140 14.31 10.72 11.91
N SER A 141 13.66 9.56 11.98
CA SER A 141 12.52 9.34 12.87
C SER A 141 12.95 8.99 14.30
N THR A 142 12.08 9.30 15.25
CA THR A 142 12.20 8.91 16.66
C THR A 142 11.20 7.80 17.01
N ALA A 143 11.36 7.18 18.19
CA ALA A 143 10.45 6.14 18.69
C ALA A 143 8.98 6.60 18.87
N ASN A 144 8.70 7.91 18.85
CA ASN A 144 7.34 8.45 18.88
C ASN A 144 6.65 8.46 17.50
N HIS A 145 7.41 8.21 16.44
CA HIS A 145 6.88 8.10 15.09
C HIS A 145 6.49 6.66 14.78
N VAL A 146 5.52 6.52 13.88
CA VAL A 146 5.02 5.24 13.39
C VAL A 146 5.27 5.18 11.88
N LEU A 147 5.84 4.10 11.38
CA LEU A 147 6.00 3.89 9.94
C LEU A 147 4.81 3.12 9.37
N VAL A 148 4.36 2.09 10.10
CA VAL A 148 3.17 1.31 9.76
C VAL A 148 2.23 1.25 10.97
N LEU A 149 1.03 1.78 10.79
CA LEU A 149 -0.08 1.59 11.70
C LEU A 149 -0.96 0.45 11.20
N LYS A 150 -1.16 -0.58 12.03
CA LYS A 150 -2.07 -1.70 11.74
C LYS A 150 -3.34 -1.58 12.58
N ILE A 151 -4.51 -1.67 11.95
CA ILE A 151 -5.82 -1.77 12.62
C ILE A 151 -6.28 -3.23 12.57
N THR A 152 -6.60 -3.79 13.73
CA THR A 152 -7.00 -5.20 13.94
C THR A 152 -8.34 -5.32 14.66
N GLY A 153 -8.80 -6.56 14.88
CA GLY A 153 -10.07 -6.84 15.56
C GLY A 153 -11.31 -6.58 14.70
N VAL A 154 -11.15 -6.61 13.37
CA VAL A 154 -12.22 -6.50 12.37
C VAL A 154 -12.04 -7.58 11.29
N ALA A 155 -12.93 -7.66 10.30
CA ALA A 155 -12.91 -8.74 9.31
C ALA A 155 -11.63 -8.77 8.43
N LYS A 156 -10.96 -7.63 8.25
CA LYS A 156 -9.70 -7.47 7.53
C LYS A 156 -8.73 -6.63 8.35
N ASP A 157 -7.44 -6.91 8.26
CA ASP A 157 -6.44 -6.00 8.81
C ASP A 157 -6.28 -4.80 7.87
N TYR A 158 -6.22 -3.59 8.41
CA TYR A 158 -5.92 -2.37 7.66
C TYR A 158 -4.54 -1.86 8.05
N TYR A 159 -3.79 -1.37 7.07
CA TYR A 159 -2.43 -0.87 7.22
C TYR A 159 -2.36 0.54 6.67
N LEU A 160 -1.92 1.47 7.49
CA LEU A 160 -1.76 2.88 7.15
C LEU A 160 -0.28 3.25 7.18
N ALA A 161 0.18 3.93 6.14
CA ALA A 161 1.54 4.48 6.07
C ALA A 161 1.54 5.80 5.29
N TYR A 162 2.45 6.70 5.65
CA TYR A 162 2.68 7.93 4.90
C TYR A 162 3.59 7.64 3.70
N ASN A 163 3.05 7.68 2.48
CA ASN A 163 3.77 7.35 1.26
C ASN A 163 4.59 8.55 0.74
N ARG A 164 5.59 8.93 1.52
CA ARG A 164 6.49 10.07 1.25
C ARG A 164 7.23 9.89 -0.07
N ALA A 165 7.06 10.84 -1.00
CA ALA A 165 7.73 10.83 -2.30
C ALA A 165 9.14 11.44 -2.22
N ARG A 166 10.03 10.79 -1.46
CA ARG A 166 11.42 11.23 -1.22
C ARG A 166 12.39 10.05 -1.30
N GLY A 167 13.67 10.30 -1.55
CA GLY A 167 14.73 9.29 -1.44
C GLY A 167 14.48 8.02 -2.25
N ILE A 168 14.44 6.87 -1.58
CA ILE A 168 14.20 5.54 -2.16
C ILE A 168 12.75 5.30 -2.62
N ASN A 169 11.84 6.21 -2.28
CA ASN A 169 10.43 6.15 -2.65
C ASN A 169 9.99 7.35 -3.54
N ARG A 170 10.96 8.13 -4.04
CA ARG A 170 10.70 9.37 -4.82
C ARG A 170 9.95 9.14 -6.13
N GLY A 171 9.99 7.91 -6.64
CA GLY A 171 9.34 7.53 -7.89
C GLY A 171 7.98 6.88 -7.71
N THR A 172 7.38 6.89 -6.50
CA THR A 172 6.03 6.33 -6.30
C THR A 172 5.04 6.88 -7.33
N GLN A 173 4.32 5.99 -8.01
CA GLN A 173 3.45 6.34 -9.14
C GLN A 173 2.01 6.64 -8.71
N GLY A 174 1.69 6.38 -7.43
CA GLY A 174 0.46 6.85 -6.78
C GLY A 174 0.69 7.19 -5.32
N ALA A 175 -0.31 7.87 -4.73
CA ALA A 175 -0.30 8.28 -3.34
C ALA A 175 0.91 9.13 -2.91
N ALA A 176 1.57 9.84 -3.84
CA ALA A 176 2.76 10.63 -3.52
C ALA A 176 2.44 11.68 -2.45
N ASP A 177 3.16 11.63 -1.32
CA ASP A 177 2.93 12.49 -0.16
C ASP A 177 1.50 12.42 0.40
N GLN A 178 0.85 11.25 0.32
CA GLN A 178 -0.43 10.95 0.93
C GLN A 178 -0.32 9.77 1.91
N VAL A 179 -1.31 9.62 2.81
CA VAL A 179 -1.42 8.39 3.61
C VAL A 179 -2.18 7.34 2.81
N THR A 180 -1.59 6.17 2.64
CA THR A 180 -2.28 5.02 2.03
C THR A 180 -3.07 4.26 3.08
N VAL A 181 -4.21 3.69 2.68
CA VAL A 181 -4.93 2.68 3.47
C VAL A 181 -4.96 1.41 2.63
N VAL A 182 -4.34 0.35 3.15
CA VAL A 182 -4.23 -0.95 2.50
C VAL A 182 -4.93 -1.99 3.37
N GLU A 183 -5.79 -2.82 2.79
CA GLU A 183 -6.45 -3.92 3.50
C GLU A 183 -5.91 -5.30 3.07
N ARG A 184 -5.98 -6.27 3.98
CA ARG A 184 -5.60 -7.67 3.73
C ARG A 184 -6.37 -8.61 4.66
N PRO A 185 -6.65 -9.88 4.28
CA PRO A 185 -7.12 -10.87 5.23
C PRO A 185 -6.20 -10.95 6.46
N PRO A 186 -6.73 -11.15 7.67
CA PRO A 186 -5.90 -11.21 8.87
C PRO A 186 -4.84 -12.33 8.81
N GLY A 187 -3.68 -12.09 9.40
CA GLY A 187 -2.58 -13.06 9.49
C GLY A 187 -1.28 -12.63 8.79
N GLY A 188 -0.26 -13.50 8.83
CA GLY A 188 1.10 -13.21 8.35
C GLY A 188 1.55 -13.96 7.09
N GLY A 189 0.70 -14.80 6.50
CA GLY A 189 1.09 -15.69 5.38
C GLY A 189 1.13 -15.03 4.00
N TYR A 190 1.10 -15.81 2.93
CA TYR A 190 0.94 -15.30 1.56
C TYR A 190 -0.52 -14.84 1.34
N ALA A 191 -0.78 -13.54 1.19
CA ALA A 191 -2.09 -13.06 0.74
C ALA A 191 -2.04 -11.69 0.05
N GLN A 192 -2.93 -11.53 -0.92
CA GLN A 192 -3.18 -10.29 -1.66
C GLN A 192 -3.49 -9.14 -0.70
N SER A 193 -2.88 -7.97 -0.95
CA SER A 193 -3.27 -6.74 -0.28
C SER A 193 -3.96 -5.80 -1.26
N TRP A 194 -4.83 -4.93 -0.78
CA TRP A 194 -5.61 -4.04 -1.62
C TRP A 194 -5.50 -2.61 -1.12
N LEU A 195 -5.02 -1.71 -1.98
CA LEU A 195 -5.13 -0.28 -1.76
C LEU A 195 -6.60 0.12 -1.85
N VAL A 196 -7.12 0.70 -0.76
CA VAL A 196 -8.53 1.10 -0.63
C VAL A 196 -8.72 2.59 -0.38
N ALA A 197 -7.65 3.32 -0.04
CA ALA A 197 -7.67 4.77 0.01
C ALA A 197 -6.29 5.41 -0.18
N GLN A 198 -6.30 6.64 -0.67
CA GLN A 198 -5.17 7.58 -0.64
C GLN A 198 -5.70 8.87 -0.03
N LEU A 199 -5.17 9.27 1.12
CA LEU A 199 -5.74 10.31 1.96
C LEU A 199 -4.78 11.49 2.07
N SER A 200 -5.25 12.65 1.60
CA SER A 200 -4.66 13.96 1.89
C SER A 200 -5.17 14.51 3.24
N PRO A 201 -4.61 15.61 3.78
CA PRO A 201 -5.17 16.28 4.96
C PRO A 201 -6.67 16.56 4.83
N GLY A 202 -7.44 16.26 5.88
CA GLY A 202 -8.90 16.30 5.91
C GLY A 202 -9.58 15.06 5.30
N GLY A 203 -8.84 14.19 4.62
CA GLY A 203 -9.32 12.94 4.06
C GLY A 203 -9.53 11.88 5.14
N SER A 204 -10.52 11.01 4.94
CA SER A 204 -10.80 9.92 5.86
C SER A 204 -11.31 8.67 5.15
N TYR A 205 -11.18 7.51 5.80
CA TYR A 205 -11.63 6.23 5.28
C TYR A 205 -12.40 5.45 6.37
N PRO A 206 -13.65 5.03 6.11
CA PRO A 206 -14.42 4.21 7.05
C PRO A 206 -13.88 2.78 7.09
N ILE A 207 -13.68 2.26 8.31
CA ILE A 207 -13.23 0.87 8.52
C ILE A 207 -14.44 -0.06 8.38
N SER A 208 -14.43 -0.90 7.34
CA SER A 208 -15.61 -1.69 6.97
C SER A 208 -16.07 -2.63 8.08
N GLY A 209 -17.39 -2.71 8.26
CA GLY A 209 -18.01 -3.50 9.32
C GLY A 209 -17.92 -2.88 10.71
N THR A 210 -17.53 -1.60 10.83
CA THR A 210 -17.43 -0.88 12.10
C THR A 210 -17.95 0.56 11.97
N GLU A 211 -18.20 1.21 13.11
CA GLU A 211 -18.46 2.67 13.17
C GLU A 211 -17.16 3.49 13.28
N MET A 212 -16.01 2.92 12.90
CA MET A 212 -14.72 3.61 12.99
C MET A 212 -14.35 4.27 11.67
N VAL A 213 -13.58 5.35 11.79
CA VAL A 213 -12.94 6.05 10.68
C VAL A 213 -11.47 6.30 11.00
N ALA A 214 -10.61 6.14 9.99
CA ALA A 214 -9.23 6.62 10.02
C ALA A 214 -9.15 7.92 9.22
N GLU A 215 -8.67 8.99 9.84
CA GLU A 215 -8.65 10.36 9.31
C GLU A 215 -7.22 10.89 9.29
N VAL A 216 -6.81 11.54 8.21
CA VAL A 216 -5.56 12.30 8.15
C VAL A 216 -5.87 13.73 8.55
N ALA A 217 -5.53 14.10 9.79
CA ALA A 217 -5.81 15.44 10.31
C ALA A 217 -4.92 16.50 9.66
N ASP A 218 -3.63 16.19 9.48
CA ASP A 218 -2.64 17.11 8.90
C ASP A 218 -1.43 16.35 8.33
N ILE A 219 -0.67 16.98 7.44
CA ILE A 219 0.66 16.52 7.04
C ILE A 219 1.63 17.70 7.21
N GLY A 220 2.55 17.56 8.16
CA GLY A 220 3.52 18.59 8.51
C GLY A 220 4.45 18.95 7.35
N LYS A 221 4.97 20.17 7.37
CA LYS A 221 5.88 20.69 6.35
C LYS A 221 7.35 20.60 6.73
N ASP A 222 7.63 20.53 8.03
CA ASP A 222 8.97 20.42 8.59
C ASP A 222 9.53 19.01 8.40
N GLU A 223 10.86 18.88 8.34
CA GLU A 223 11.52 17.59 8.15
C GLU A 223 11.90 16.95 9.50
N PRO A 224 11.69 15.63 9.68
CA PRO A 224 11.01 14.74 8.76
C PRO A 224 9.51 15.07 8.64
N ARG A 225 8.94 15.03 7.43
CA ARG A 225 7.49 15.27 7.27
C ARG A 225 6.69 14.13 7.89
N VAL A 226 5.68 14.51 8.66
CA VAL A 226 4.87 13.57 9.44
C VAL A 226 3.39 13.81 9.15
N ALA A 227 2.67 12.73 8.85
CA ALA A 227 1.22 12.73 8.74
C ALA A 227 0.58 12.43 10.09
N THR A 228 -0.29 13.31 10.57
CA THR A 228 -1.06 13.10 11.79
C THR A 228 -2.33 12.32 11.46
N VAL A 229 -2.43 11.08 11.94
CA VAL A 229 -3.58 10.20 11.71
C VAL A 229 -4.37 10.00 12.99
N VAL A 230 -5.69 10.14 12.90
CA VAL A 230 -6.62 9.92 14.01
C VAL A 230 -7.54 8.75 13.66
N VAL A 231 -7.58 7.74 14.53
CA VAL A 231 -8.57 6.66 14.47
C VAL A 231 -9.61 6.91 15.55
N ARG A 232 -10.89 6.93 15.18
CA ARG A 232 -12.00 7.27 16.08
C ARG A 232 -13.33 6.65 15.63
N LEU A 233 -14.31 6.64 16.52
CA LEU A 233 -15.70 6.38 16.16
C LEU A 233 -16.27 7.58 15.38
N VAL A 234 -17.18 7.29 14.45
CA VAL A 234 -18.04 8.28 13.80
C VAL A 234 -19.08 8.71 14.85
N SER A 235 -19.04 9.98 15.27
CA SER A 235 -20.10 10.51 16.15
C SER A 235 -21.42 10.48 15.40
N SER A 236 -22.44 9.81 15.94
CA SER A 236 -23.79 9.74 15.38
C SER A 236 -24.58 11.06 15.47
N SER A 237 -23.95 12.18 15.85
CA SER A 237 -24.62 13.45 16.09
C SER A 237 -24.69 14.37 14.86
N LEU A 238 -25.29 13.89 13.76
CA LEU A 238 -25.82 14.74 12.69
C LEU A 238 -27.16 14.18 12.19
N THR A 239 -28.17 14.10 13.05
CA THR A 239 -29.55 14.28 12.55
C THR A 239 -29.70 15.76 12.21
N PRO A 240 -29.89 16.16 10.94
CA PRO A 240 -30.30 17.53 10.64
C PRO A 240 -31.63 17.78 11.34
N SER A 241 -31.71 18.86 12.12
CA SER A 241 -32.98 19.36 12.64
C SER A 241 -33.98 19.47 11.48
N PRO A 242 -35.27 19.09 11.66
CA PRO A 242 -36.28 19.26 10.63
C PRO A 242 -36.24 20.72 10.14
N PRO A 243 -36.31 20.98 8.82
CA PRO A 243 -36.37 22.34 8.33
C PRO A 243 -37.55 23.05 8.98
N SER A 244 -37.28 24.20 9.59
CA SER A 244 -38.32 25.08 10.13
C SER A 244 -39.33 25.38 9.00
N PRO A 245 -40.65 25.30 9.23
CA PRO A 245 -41.63 25.52 8.18
C PRO A 245 -41.42 26.90 7.56
N SER A 246 -41.26 26.94 6.25
CA SER A 246 -41.10 28.17 5.48
C SER A 246 -42.32 29.08 5.68
N PRO A 247 -42.14 30.41 5.83
CA PRO A 247 -43.26 31.34 5.83
C PRO A 247 -44.08 31.20 4.54
N PRO A 248 -45.42 31.35 4.59
CA PRO A 248 -46.25 31.27 3.39
C PRO A 248 -45.83 32.33 2.36
N SER A 249 -45.70 31.90 1.11
CA SER A 249 -45.32 32.75 -0.01
C SER A 249 -46.36 33.85 -0.23
N PRO A 250 -45.97 35.12 -0.48
CA PRO A 250 -46.91 36.18 -0.81
C PRO A 250 -47.63 35.88 -2.13
N SER A 251 -48.94 36.12 -2.15
CA SER A 251 -49.80 35.93 -3.32
C SER A 251 -49.38 36.83 -4.49
N PRO A 252 -49.48 36.35 -5.75
CA PRO A 252 -49.15 37.15 -6.91
C PRO A 252 -50.11 38.34 -7.08
N PRO A 253 -49.62 39.50 -7.57
CA PRO A 253 -50.46 40.66 -7.81
C PRO A 253 -51.43 40.41 -8.98
N PRO A 254 -52.62 41.04 -8.96
CA PRO A 254 -53.61 40.86 -10.02
C PRO A 254 -53.13 41.47 -11.36
N PRO A 255 -53.56 40.90 -12.51
CA PRO A 255 -53.18 41.41 -13.81
C PRO A 255 -53.82 42.79 -14.07
N SER A 256 -53.00 43.73 -14.53
CA SER A 256 -53.41 45.06 -14.97
C SER A 256 -54.06 45.04 -16.37
N PRO A 257 -54.96 46.00 -16.67
CA PRO A 257 -55.93 45.95 -17.78
C PRO A 257 -55.35 46.04 -19.19
#